data_AF-A0A2S2NKM4-F1
#
_entry.id   AF-A0A2S2NKM4-F1
#
_cell.length_a   1.000
_cell.length_b   1.000
_cell.length_c   1.000
_cell.angle_alpha   90.00
_cell.angle_beta   90.00
_cell.angle_gamma   90.00
#
_symmetry.space_group_name_H-M   'P 1'
#
loop_
_entity.id
_entity.type
_entity.pdbx_description
1 polymer ?
#
loop_
_entity_poly.entity_id
_entity_poly.type
_entity_poly.pdbx_seq_one_letter_code
_entity_poly.pdbx_strand_id
1 'polypeptide(L)'
;NILTFFLIFYLIVGTVNAGGNDGSSEEDDSEFDGQKKVDCENAMIETGLMNRVGEYYVSTVEVWERIINVNPRLFAFPPVDHFITLFRNNNLAENYNTPGKFCTAYAMGQIAS
;
A
#
# COMPACT_ATOMS: atom_id res chain seq x y z
N ASN A 1 -3.22 -24.04 -35.91
CA ASN A 1 -4.25 -23.24 -35.23
C ASN A 1 -3.60 -22.34 -34.20
N ILE A 2 -3.05 -21.20 -34.66
CA ILE A 2 -2.28 -20.25 -33.84
C ILE A 2 -3.19 -19.22 -33.14
N LEU A 3 -4.47 -19.19 -33.50
CA LEU A 3 -5.48 -18.26 -33.00
C LEU A 3 -5.86 -18.50 -31.54
N THR A 4 -5.73 -19.73 -31.04
CA THR A 4 -6.19 -20.09 -29.69
C THR A 4 -5.24 -19.62 -28.59
N PHE A 5 -3.94 -19.48 -28.88
CA PHE A 5 -2.96 -19.00 -27.90
C PHE A 5 -3.05 -17.49 -27.65
N PHE A 6 -3.38 -16.69 -28.67
CA PHE A 6 -3.52 -15.23 -28.51
C PHE A 6 -4.70 -14.84 -27.61
N LEU A 7 -5.77 -15.65 -27.56
CA LEU A 7 -6.94 -15.38 -26.71
C LEU A 7 -6.64 -15.56 -25.22
N ILE A 8 -5.70 -16.43 -24.83
CA ILE A 8 -5.35 -16.63 -23.42
C ILE A 8 -4.52 -15.46 -22.90
N PHE A 9 -3.63 -14.88 -23.72
CA PHE A 9 -2.82 -13.73 -23.31
C PHE A 9 -3.66 -12.46 -23.07
N TYR A 10 -4.73 -12.23 -23.85
CA TYR A 10 -5.63 -11.10 -23.61
C TYR A 10 -6.56 -11.28 -22.41
N LEU A 11 -6.81 -12.52 -21.98
CA LEU A 11 -7.65 -12.80 -20.81
C LEU A 11 -6.93 -12.51 -19.48
N ILE A 12 -5.60 -12.46 -19.47
CA ILE A 12 -4.79 -12.09 -18.30
C ILE A 12 -4.61 -10.57 -18.18
N VAL A 13 -4.70 -9.82 -19.29
CA VAL A 13 -4.51 -8.36 -19.34
C VAL A 13 -5.83 -7.58 -19.19
N GLY A 14 -6.99 -8.24 -19.27
CA GLY A 14 -8.31 -7.62 -19.26
C GLY A 14 -9.01 -7.46 -17.91
N THR A 15 -8.38 -7.78 -16.77
CA THR A 15 -9.03 -7.63 -15.44
C THR A 15 -8.77 -6.29 -14.76
N VAL A 16 -8.00 -5.39 -15.38
CA VAL A 16 -7.98 -3.98 -14.98
C VAL A 16 -9.16 -3.29 -15.68
N ASN A 17 -10.13 -2.81 -14.91
CA ASN A 17 -11.31 -2.06 -15.36
C ASN A 17 -12.59 -2.89 -15.67
N ALA A 18 -13.10 -3.61 -14.67
CA ALA A 18 -14.53 -3.86 -14.56
C ALA A 18 -15.02 -3.25 -13.24
N GLY A 19 -15.57 -2.03 -13.34
CA GLY A 19 -16.36 -1.43 -12.27
C GLY A 19 -17.60 -2.28 -12.04
N GLY A 20 -17.61 -2.99 -10.91
CA GLY A 20 -18.79 -3.66 -10.38
C GLY A 20 -19.65 -2.66 -9.63
N ASN A 21 -20.67 -2.13 -10.31
CA ASN A 21 -21.83 -1.53 -9.67
C ASN A 21 -22.90 -2.62 -9.60
N ASP A 22 -23.03 -3.27 -8.44
CA ASP A 22 -24.22 -4.07 -8.12
C ASP A 22 -24.43 -4.13 -6.60
N GLY A 23 -25.66 -3.83 -6.17
CA GLY A 23 -26.33 -4.44 -5.02
C GLY A 23 -25.75 -4.22 -3.61
N SER A 24 -26.35 -3.25 -2.91
CA SER A 24 -26.45 -3.12 -1.44
C SER A 24 -26.21 -4.39 -0.60
N SER A 25 -25.24 -4.34 0.30
CA SER A 25 -25.26 -4.98 1.62
C SER A 25 -24.41 -4.12 2.55
N GLU A 26 -25.05 -3.50 3.54
CA GLU A 26 -24.38 -2.81 4.66
C GLU A 26 -23.76 -3.90 5.55
N GLU A 27 -22.58 -4.37 5.16
CA GLU A 27 -21.62 -5.03 6.05
C GLU A 27 -20.39 -4.13 6.02
N ASP A 28 -20.02 -3.57 7.17
CA ASP A 28 -18.83 -2.71 7.36
C ASP A 28 -17.55 -3.57 7.35
N ASP A 29 -17.49 -4.47 6.35
CA ASP A 29 -16.33 -5.26 5.99
C ASP A 29 -15.60 -4.41 4.96
N SER A 30 -14.73 -3.54 5.44
CA SER A 30 -13.85 -2.72 4.62
C SER A 30 -13.09 -3.60 3.61
N GLU A 31 -13.63 -3.69 2.39
CA GLU A 31 -13.09 -4.51 1.30
C GLU A 31 -11.65 -4.09 1.04
N PHE A 32 -10.75 -5.07 1.04
CA PHE A 32 -9.33 -4.81 0.80
C PHE A 32 -9.11 -4.23 -0.61
N ASP A 33 -8.66 -2.98 -0.66
CA ASP A 33 -8.35 -2.29 -1.91
C ASP A 33 -6.89 -2.48 -2.29
N GLY A 34 -6.63 -3.43 -3.19
CA GLY A 34 -5.29 -3.75 -3.66
C GLY A 34 -4.57 -2.59 -4.35
N GLN A 35 -5.30 -1.69 -5.01
CA GLN A 35 -4.71 -0.54 -5.68
C GLN A 35 -4.24 0.49 -4.64
N LYS A 36 -5.06 0.78 -3.62
CA LYS A 36 -4.65 1.63 -2.47
C LYS A 36 -3.40 1.10 -1.78
N LYS A 37 -3.27 -0.23 -1.64
CA LYS A 37 -2.05 -0.83 -1.07
C LYS A 37 -0.82 -0.51 -1.92
N VAL A 38 -0.91 -0.77 -3.23
CA VAL A 38 0.19 -0.56 -4.18
C VAL A 38 0.59 0.93 -4.22
N ASP A 39 -0.38 1.83 -4.25
CA ASP A 39 -0.12 3.27 -4.26
C ASP A 39 0.55 3.75 -2.97
N CYS A 40 0.12 3.23 -1.81
CA CYS A 40 0.79 3.50 -0.54
C CYS A 40 2.23 2.96 -0.52
N GLU A 41 2.46 1.72 -0.98
CA GLU A 41 3.81 1.13 -1.01
C GLU A 41 4.74 1.89 -1.96
N ASN A 42 4.23 2.34 -3.11
CA ASN A 42 4.98 3.20 -4.02
C ASN A 42 5.34 4.54 -3.37
N ALA A 43 4.39 5.20 -2.70
CA ALA A 43 4.66 6.45 -1.97
C ALA A 43 5.69 6.26 -0.84
N MET A 44 5.66 5.11 -0.15
CA MET A 44 6.67 4.74 0.84
C MET A 44 8.06 4.58 0.20
N ILE A 45 8.15 4.02 -1.00
CA ILE A 45 9.41 3.92 -1.75
C ILE A 45 9.92 5.28 -2.18
N GLU A 46 9.06 6.14 -2.70
CA GLU A 46 9.43 7.50 -3.12
C GLU A 46 9.94 8.33 -1.92
N THR A 47 9.38 8.08 -0.73
CA THR A 47 9.83 8.68 0.53
C THR A 47 11.10 8.03 1.11
N GLY A 48 11.52 6.89 0.54
CA GLY A 48 12.69 6.12 0.98
C GLY A 48 12.44 5.21 2.19
N LEU A 49 11.19 5.02 2.62
CA LEU A 49 10.81 4.18 3.76
C LEU A 49 10.62 2.70 3.37
N MET A 50 10.55 2.40 2.08
CA MET A 50 10.55 1.06 1.51
C MET A 50 11.50 0.98 0.33
N ASN A 51 11.97 -0.23 0.01
CA ASN A 51 12.80 -0.50 -1.16
C ASN A 51 12.11 -1.50 -2.08
N ARG A 52 12.26 -1.32 -3.39
CA ARG A 52 11.88 -2.31 -4.39
C ARG A 52 13.07 -3.19 -4.74
N VAL A 53 12.92 -4.50 -4.62
CA VAL A 53 13.92 -5.50 -5.02
C VAL A 53 13.29 -6.43 -6.05
N GLY A 54 13.52 -6.14 -7.33
CA GLY A 54 12.82 -6.81 -8.44
C GLY A 54 11.33 -6.51 -8.41
N GLU A 55 10.49 -7.55 -8.35
CA GLU A 55 9.03 -7.43 -8.24
C GLU A 55 8.52 -7.38 -6.79
N TYR A 56 9.41 -7.37 -5.80
CA TYR A 56 9.04 -7.39 -4.39
C TYR A 56 9.28 -6.04 -3.71
N TYR A 57 8.35 -5.67 -2.84
CA TYR A 57 8.45 -4.54 -1.93
C TYR A 57 9.00 -5.00 -0.58
N VAL A 58 10.10 -4.40 -0.13
CA VAL A 58 10.79 -4.78 1.11
C VAL A 58 10.89 -3.56 2.02
N SER A 59 10.36 -3.67 3.23
CA SER A 59 10.58 -2.72 4.33
C SER A 59 11.47 -3.35 5.38
N THR A 60 12.53 -2.67 5.81
CA THR A 60 13.37 -3.10 6.94
C THR A 60 13.15 -2.15 8.11
N VAL A 61 12.75 -2.70 9.26
CA VAL A 61 12.39 -1.95 10.48
C VAL A 61 13.43 -0.88 10.81
N GLU A 62 14.68 -1.30 10.96
CA GLU A 62 15.77 -0.41 11.33
C GLU A 62 16.02 0.72 10.32
N VAL A 63 15.81 0.49 9.02
CA VAL A 63 16.16 1.47 7.99
C VAL A 63 15.16 2.61 7.96
N TRP A 64 13.87 2.31 7.91
CA TRP A 64 12.86 3.38 7.84
C TRP A 64 12.80 4.17 9.15
N GLU A 65 12.94 3.51 10.31
CA GLU A 65 13.01 4.19 11.62
C GLU A 65 14.18 5.18 11.66
N ARG A 66 15.36 4.73 11.21
CA ARG A 66 16.55 5.58 11.13
C ARG A 66 16.31 6.76 10.19
N ILE A 67 15.73 6.54 9.01
CA ILE A 67 15.45 7.60 8.03
C ILE A 67 14.53 8.67 8.63
N ILE A 68 13.46 8.28 9.33
CA ILE A 68 12.56 9.27 9.96
C ILE A 68 13.26 10.02 11.08
N ASN A 69 14.07 9.34 11.90
CA ASN A 69 14.78 9.94 13.03
C ASN A 69 15.89 10.91 12.61
N VAL A 70 16.67 10.60 11.57
CA VAL A 70 17.74 11.49 11.10
C VAL A 70 17.22 12.65 10.23
N ASN A 71 15.98 12.55 9.72
CA ASN A 71 15.34 13.56 8.88
C ASN A 71 14.09 14.15 9.58
N PRO A 72 14.24 15.08 10.54
CA PRO A 72 13.10 15.69 11.23
C PRO A 72 12.18 16.52 10.31
N ARG A 73 12.67 16.91 9.14
CA ARG A 73 11.91 17.62 8.08
C ARG A 73 11.52 16.71 6.91
N LEU A 74 11.57 15.39 7.09
CA LEU A 74 11.05 14.45 6.09
C LEU A 74 9.60 14.82 5.77
N PHE A 75 9.36 15.10 4.49
CA PHE A 75 8.08 15.47 3.94
C PHE A 75 7.59 14.34 3.05
N ALA A 76 6.32 13.98 3.20
CA ALA A 76 5.64 12.99 2.40
C ALA A 76 4.19 13.43 2.20
N PHE A 77 3.51 12.82 1.24
CA PHE A 77 2.07 13.02 1.03
C PHE A 77 1.26 11.91 1.72
N PRO A 78 -0.04 12.14 1.98
CA PRO A 78 -0.91 11.08 2.48
C PRO A 78 -0.90 9.83 1.59
N PRO A 79 -0.93 8.62 2.19
CA PRO A 79 -1.04 8.35 3.63
C PRO A 79 0.31 8.24 4.37
N VAL A 80 1.44 8.54 3.73
CA VAL A 80 2.78 8.27 4.27
C VAL A 80 3.18 9.26 5.38
N ASP A 81 2.77 10.52 5.27
CA ASP A 81 2.95 11.52 6.33
C ASP A 81 2.25 11.13 7.64
N HIS A 82 1.10 10.46 7.53
CA HIS A 82 0.37 9.89 8.66
C HIS A 82 1.21 8.82 9.36
N PHE A 83 1.79 7.88 8.61
CA PHE A 83 2.71 6.87 9.18
C PHE A 83 3.90 7.51 9.90
N ILE A 84 4.54 8.51 9.28
CA ILE A 84 5.66 9.25 9.88
C ILE A 84 5.22 9.94 11.18
N THR A 85 4.03 10.53 11.19
CA THR A 85 3.47 11.22 12.36
C THR A 85 3.17 10.25 13.49
N LEU A 86 2.56 9.10 13.19
CA LEU A 86 2.32 8.04 14.18
C LEU A 86 3.62 7.53 14.77
N PHE A 87 4.65 7.31 13.95
CA PHE A 87 5.96 6.89 14.44
C PHE A 87 6.58 7.93 15.38
N ARG A 88 6.64 9.20 14.96
CA ARG A 88 7.23 10.28 15.77
C ARG A 88 6.51 10.50 17.09
N ASN A 89 5.20 10.28 17.10
CA ASN A 89 4.36 10.39 18.29
C ASN A 89 4.32 9.10 19.13
N ASN A 90 5.07 8.05 18.74
CA ASN A 90 5.07 6.75 19.39
C ASN A 90 3.67 6.10 19.48
N ASN A 91 2.86 6.31 18.44
CA ASN A 91 1.46 5.87 18.33
C ASN A 91 1.26 4.80 17.24
N LEU A 92 2.32 4.15 16.75
CA LEU A 92 2.18 3.01 15.86
C LEU A 92 1.66 1.78 16.63
N ALA A 93 0.47 1.31 16.29
CA ALA A 93 -0.04 0.05 16.83
C ALA A 93 0.66 -1.15 16.16
N GLU A 94 0.70 -2.27 16.89
CA GLU A 94 1.43 -3.48 16.49
C GLU A 94 0.98 -4.06 15.14
N ASN A 95 -0.30 -3.89 14.80
CA ASN A 95 -0.90 -4.35 13.55
C ASN A 95 -0.49 -3.51 12.33
N TYR A 96 0.08 -2.32 12.50
CA TYR A 96 0.58 -1.46 11.42
C TYR A 96 1.94 -0.81 11.71
N ASN A 97 2.77 -1.47 12.53
CA ASN A 97 4.06 -0.94 12.98
C ASN A 97 5.20 -0.98 11.95
N THR A 98 4.94 -1.36 10.70
CA THR A 98 5.91 -1.31 9.61
C THR A 98 5.25 -0.70 8.37
N PRO A 99 6.02 -0.10 7.43
CA PRO A 99 5.47 0.50 6.22
C PRO A 99 4.53 -0.43 5.44
N GLY A 100 4.92 -1.70 5.23
CA GLY A 100 4.07 -2.66 4.50
C GLY A 100 2.78 -3.03 5.25
N LYS A 101 2.85 -3.19 6.58
CA LYS A 101 1.65 -3.44 7.40
C LYS A 101 0.72 -2.22 7.43
N PHE A 102 1.29 -1.02 7.52
CA PHE A 102 0.55 0.23 7.44
C PHE A 102 -0.19 0.37 6.12
N CYS A 103 0.48 0.12 4.99
CA CYS A 103 -0.19 0.16 3.68
C CYS A 103 -1.27 -0.92 3.54
N THR A 104 -1.10 -2.07 4.18
CA THR A 104 -2.15 -3.11 4.23
C THR A 104 -3.35 -2.64 5.04
N ALA A 105 -3.13 -2.07 6.23
CA ALA A 105 -4.20 -1.55 7.08
C ALA A 105 -4.93 -0.34 6.45
N TYR A 106 -4.20 0.54 5.75
CA TYR A 106 -4.77 1.62 4.94
C TYR A 106 -5.64 1.10 3.79
N ALA A 107 -5.18 0.07 3.08
CA ALA A 107 -5.94 -0.59 2.02
C ALA A 107 -7.19 -1.31 2.54
N MET A 108 -7.15 -1.80 3.78
CA MET A 108 -8.30 -2.33 4.50
C MET A 108 -9.16 -1.22 5.14
N GLY A 109 -8.92 0.06 4.89
CA GLY A 109 -9.72 1.15 5.50
C GLY A 109 -9.63 1.23 7.04
N GLN A 110 -8.71 0.51 7.68
CA GLN A 110 -8.52 0.49 9.14
C GLN A 110 -7.80 1.74 9.65
N ILE A 111 -7.17 2.48 8.74
CA ILE A 111 -6.42 3.71 9.02
C ILE A 111 -6.86 4.76 8.01
N ALA A 112 -7.27 5.93 8.52
CA ALA A 112 -7.57 7.08 7.67
C ALA A 112 -6.26 7.78 7.27
N SER A 113 -6.22 8.29 6.03
CA SER A 113 -5.18 9.22 5.55
C SER A 113 -5.27 10.54 6.30
#